data_AF-A0A552AYS2-F1
#
_entry.id   AF-A0A552AYS2-F1
#
_cell.length_a   1.000
_cell.length_b   1.000
_cell.length_c   1.000
_cell.angle_alpha   90.00
_cell.angle_beta   90.00
_cell.angle_gamma   90.00
#
_symmetry.space_group_name_H-M   'P 1'
#
loop_
_entity.id
_entity.type
_entity.pdbx_description
1 polymer ?
#
loop_
_entity_poly.entity_id
_entity_poly.type
_entity_poly.pdbx_seq_one_letter_code
_entity_poly.pdbx_strand_id
1 'polypeptide(L)'
;MVPKTLSNETALRIALASKALPRTSSADLFDALYNCLGEDINETNLNQITVTNLKTAFGQTYELDGEEDGEDADANDIAHLKEAVRILWGEIEDDEHQHPLPPIEFYSEGEMPQSIRVAVASNSGENLDGHFGSCLRYLVYQLGSAEKVFPGGRSQ
;
A
#
# COMPACT_ATOMS: atom_id res chain seq x y z
N MET A 1 -13.20 18.28 -30.26
CA MET A 1 -12.44 17.87 -29.06
C MET A 1 -13.06 16.58 -28.58
N VAL A 2 -12.35 15.46 -28.67
CA VAL A 2 -12.81 14.20 -28.10
C VAL A 2 -12.61 14.34 -26.58
N PRO A 3 -13.61 14.11 -25.72
CA PRO A 3 -13.38 14.12 -24.29
C PRO A 3 -12.24 13.13 -23.98
N LYS A 4 -11.28 13.54 -23.15
CA LYS A 4 -10.21 12.66 -22.68
C LYS A 4 -10.89 11.56 -21.86
N THR A 5 -11.17 10.43 -22.50
CA THR A 5 -11.86 9.32 -21.88
C THR A 5 -10.95 8.73 -20.81
N LEU A 6 -11.42 8.68 -19.56
CA LEU A 6 -10.75 7.97 -18.49
C LEU A 6 -10.41 6.54 -18.97
N SER A 7 -9.23 6.02 -18.64
CA SER A 7 -8.92 4.61 -18.89
C SER A 7 -9.95 3.73 -18.19
N ASN A 8 -10.33 2.61 -18.82
CA ASN A 8 -11.23 1.63 -18.20
C ASN A 8 -10.72 1.17 -16.83
N GLU A 9 -9.41 1.05 -16.69
CA GLU A 9 -8.75 0.68 -15.44
C GLU A 9 -8.90 1.77 -14.38
N THR A 10 -8.63 3.04 -14.73
CA THR A 10 -8.85 4.18 -13.84
C THR A 10 -10.31 4.25 -13.38
N ALA A 11 -11.26 4.04 -14.29
CA ALA A 11 -12.69 4.05 -13.97
C ALA A 11 -13.07 2.91 -13.02
N LEU A 12 -12.51 1.71 -13.23
CA LEU A 12 -12.74 0.56 -12.37
C LEU A 12 -12.21 0.79 -10.95
N ARG A 13 -10.99 1.31 -10.81
CA ARG A 13 -10.40 1.63 -9.50
C ARG A 13 -11.25 2.63 -8.73
N ILE A 14 -11.73 3.70 -9.38
CA ILE A 14 -12.61 4.69 -8.75
C ILE A 14 -13.94 4.05 -8.32
N ALA A 15 -14.55 3.23 -9.18
CA ALA A 15 -15.80 2.55 -8.86
C ALA A 15 -15.65 1.62 -7.65
N LEU A 16 -14.58 0.83 -7.59
CA LEU A 16 -14.31 -0.07 -6.47
C LEU A 16 -13.98 0.69 -5.19
N ALA A 17 -13.16 1.74 -5.27
CA ALA A 17 -12.81 2.57 -4.13
C ALA A 17 -14.06 3.25 -3.53
N SER A 18 -15.01 3.67 -4.37
CA SER A 18 -16.28 4.22 -3.89
C SER A 18 -17.11 3.21 -3.10
N LYS A 19 -17.01 1.91 -3.44
CA LYS A 19 -17.72 0.84 -2.73
C LYS A 19 -17.11 0.52 -1.36
N ALA A 20 -15.82 0.79 -1.18
CA ALA A 20 -15.13 0.68 0.10
C ALA A 20 -15.54 1.79 1.09
N LEU A 21 -16.13 2.89 0.60
CA LEU A 21 -16.56 4.03 1.40
C LEU A 21 -18.09 3.97 1.63
N PRO A 22 -18.58 3.68 2.85
CA PRO A 22 -20.00 3.44 3.10
C PRO A 22 -20.90 4.69 2.93
N ARG A 23 -20.32 5.89 2.97
CA ARG A 23 -21.03 7.18 2.91
C ARG A 23 -20.78 7.98 1.63
N THR A 24 -20.13 7.40 0.63
CA THR A 24 -19.64 8.15 -0.54
C THR A 24 -20.08 7.45 -1.82
N SER A 25 -20.68 8.19 -2.76
CA SER A 25 -20.98 7.64 -4.09
C SER A 25 -19.77 7.73 -5.03
N SER A 26 -19.81 6.99 -6.14
CA SER A 26 -18.77 7.07 -7.17
C SER A 26 -18.63 8.48 -7.78
N ALA A 27 -19.72 9.25 -7.83
CA ALA A 27 -19.70 10.63 -8.30
C ALA A 27 -19.00 11.55 -7.30
N ASP A 28 -19.32 11.40 -6.00
CA ASP A 28 -18.70 12.21 -4.94
C ASP A 28 -17.19 11.94 -4.85
N LEU A 29 -16.78 10.67 -4.98
CA LEU A 29 -15.37 10.30 -5.01
C LEU A 29 -14.67 10.85 -6.26
N PHE A 30 -15.33 10.83 -7.42
CA PHE A 30 -14.77 11.41 -8.63
C PHE A 30 -14.56 12.93 -8.49
N ASP A 31 -15.54 13.65 -7.95
CA ASP A 31 -15.44 15.09 -7.71
C ASP A 31 -14.35 15.41 -6.68
N ALA A 32 -14.23 14.60 -5.63
CA ALA A 32 -13.15 14.71 -4.64
C ALA A 32 -11.77 14.53 -5.29
N LEU A 33 -11.60 13.51 -6.13
CA LEU A 33 -10.36 13.25 -6.85
C LEU A 33 -10.04 14.36 -7.85
N TYR A 34 -11.06 14.87 -8.55
CA TYR A 34 -10.92 15.99 -9.48
C TYR A 34 -10.44 17.27 -8.76
N ASN A 35 -10.95 17.53 -7.56
CA ASN A 35 -10.50 18.67 -6.75
C ASN A 35 -9.06 18.51 -6.24
N CYS A 36 -8.59 17.28 -6.01
CA CYS A 36 -7.22 17.01 -5.58
C CYS A 36 -6.20 16.96 -6.72
N LEU A 37 -6.55 16.35 -7.85
CA LEU A 37 -5.64 16.01 -8.95
C LEU A 37 -5.83 16.88 -10.20
N GLY A 38 -6.96 17.58 -10.32
CA GLY A 38 -7.32 18.39 -11.49
C GLY A 38 -7.79 17.55 -12.68
N GLU A 39 -7.57 18.08 -13.90
CA GLU A 39 -8.08 17.50 -15.16
C GLU A 39 -7.39 16.17 -15.57
N ASP A 40 -6.26 15.81 -14.94
CA ASP A 40 -5.44 14.67 -15.32
C ASP A 40 -5.59 13.49 -14.34
N ILE A 41 -6.80 12.94 -14.24
CA ILE A 41 -7.01 11.70 -13.48
C ILE A 41 -6.51 10.51 -14.31
N ASN A 42 -5.37 9.95 -13.90
CA ASN A 42 -4.73 8.77 -14.51
C ASN A 42 -4.14 7.87 -13.41
N GLU A 43 -3.71 6.66 -13.77
CA GLU A 43 -3.12 5.68 -12.84
C GLU A 43 -1.92 6.24 -12.04
N THR A 44 -1.04 7.01 -12.68
CA THR A 44 0.13 7.62 -12.01
C THR A 44 -0.27 8.63 -10.94
N ASN A 45 -1.28 9.45 -11.22
CA ASN A 45 -1.77 10.48 -10.32
C ASN A 45 -2.63 9.88 -9.20
N LEU A 46 -3.37 8.80 -9.48
CA LEU A 46 -4.07 8.04 -8.45
C LEU A 46 -3.10 7.47 -7.40
N ASN A 47 -1.92 7.01 -7.82
CA ASN A 47 -0.87 6.52 -6.91
C ASN A 47 -0.28 7.57 -5.95
N GLN A 48 -0.61 8.86 -6.16
CA GLN A 48 -0.16 9.96 -5.28
C GLN A 48 -1.22 10.36 -4.25
N ILE A 49 -2.45 9.84 -4.37
CA ILE A 49 -3.53 10.15 -3.42
C ILE A 49 -3.24 9.53 -2.07
N THR A 50 -3.39 10.32 -1.01
CA THR A 50 -3.28 9.86 0.37
C THR A 50 -4.61 9.92 1.09
N VAL A 51 -4.69 9.26 2.25
CA VAL A 51 -5.84 9.35 3.16
C VAL A 51 -6.15 10.80 3.51
N THR A 52 -5.12 11.64 3.70
CA THR A 52 -5.28 13.07 3.98
C THR A 52 -5.95 13.81 2.82
N ASN A 53 -5.60 13.50 1.58
CA ASN A 53 -6.25 14.13 0.42
C ASN A 53 -7.74 13.82 0.37
N LEU A 54 -8.12 12.54 0.55
CA LEU A 54 -9.52 12.14 0.58
C LEU A 54 -10.27 12.79 1.76
N LYS A 55 -9.68 12.79 2.95
CA LYS A 55 -10.25 13.48 4.13
C LYS A 55 -10.49 14.96 3.86
N THR A 56 -9.51 15.67 3.30
CA THR A 56 -9.64 17.09 2.97
C THR A 56 -10.71 17.31 1.90
N ALA A 57 -10.81 16.43 0.89
CA ALA A 57 -11.78 16.55 -0.18
C ALA A 57 -13.22 16.26 0.28
N PHE A 58 -13.41 15.32 1.21
CA PHE A 58 -14.71 15.01 1.80
C PHE A 58 -15.09 15.93 2.98
N GLY A 59 -14.15 16.75 3.46
CA GLY A 59 -14.41 17.75 4.50
C GLY A 59 -14.98 17.13 5.78
N GLN A 60 -16.17 17.60 6.20
CA GLN A 60 -16.86 17.16 7.42
C GLN A 60 -17.59 15.81 7.29
N THR A 61 -17.62 15.19 6.11
CA THR A 61 -18.28 13.88 5.92
C THR A 61 -17.58 12.76 6.70
N TYR A 62 -16.28 12.94 6.95
CA TYR A 62 -15.47 12.14 7.87
C TYR A 62 -14.96 13.10 8.95
N GLU A 63 -15.44 12.97 10.18
CA GLU A 63 -15.08 13.90 11.26
C GLU A 63 -13.59 13.80 11.58
N LEU A 64 -12.99 14.95 11.90
CA LEU A 64 -11.65 15.09 12.44
C LEU A 64 -11.83 15.57 13.86
N ASP A 65 -12.04 14.66 14.80
CA ASP A 65 -11.92 14.99 16.20
C ASP A 65 -11.06 13.93 16.88
N GLY A 66 -10.00 14.38 17.53
CA GLY A 66 -9.23 13.56 18.45
C GLY A 66 -7.89 13.11 17.91
N GLU A 67 -6.87 13.52 18.65
CA GLU A 67 -5.58 12.85 18.79
C GLU A 67 -5.72 11.31 18.73
N GLU A 68 -4.63 10.66 18.35
CA GLU A 68 -4.42 9.21 18.28
C GLU A 68 -4.63 8.48 19.63
N ASP A 69 -5.78 8.65 20.30
CA ASP A 69 -6.16 7.94 21.53
C ASP A 69 -7.66 8.21 21.86
N GLY A 70 -8.59 7.44 21.27
CA GLY A 70 -9.99 7.49 21.71
C GLY A 70 -11.04 6.88 20.77
N GLU A 71 -11.52 5.69 21.13
CA GLU A 71 -12.88 5.14 20.90
C GLU A 71 -13.36 4.89 19.45
N ASP A 72 -13.13 3.65 18.96
CA ASP A 72 -13.86 2.76 18.02
C ASP A 72 -14.69 3.26 16.80
N ALA A 73 -15.18 4.50 16.76
CA ALA A 73 -15.87 5.06 15.60
C ALA A 73 -14.88 5.63 14.56
N ASP A 74 -13.83 6.30 15.01
CA ASP A 74 -12.78 6.89 14.14
C ASP A 74 -11.90 5.84 13.45
N ALA A 75 -11.71 4.68 14.10
CA ALA A 75 -10.87 3.61 13.55
C ALA A 75 -11.47 3.01 12.27
N ASN A 76 -12.80 2.83 12.22
CA ASN A 76 -13.47 2.23 11.06
C ASN A 76 -13.47 3.17 9.86
N ASP A 77 -13.80 4.45 10.05
CA ASP A 77 -13.80 5.43 8.97
C ASP A 77 -12.40 5.63 8.37
N ILE A 78 -11.35 5.63 9.21
CA ILE A 78 -9.96 5.63 8.75
C ILE A 78 -9.60 4.34 8.01
N ALA A 79 -10.08 3.19 8.46
CA ALA A 79 -9.86 1.92 7.77
C ALA A 79 -10.51 1.92 6.37
N HIS A 80 -11.74 2.42 6.25
CA HIS A 80 -12.42 2.58 4.96
C HIS A 80 -11.67 3.52 4.01
N LEU A 81 -11.14 4.63 4.53
CA LEU A 81 -10.32 5.57 3.74
C LEU A 81 -9.00 4.94 3.30
N LYS A 82 -8.31 4.21 4.18
CA LYS A 82 -7.07 3.49 3.83
C LYS A 82 -7.32 2.46 2.73
N GLU A 83 -8.40 1.72 2.85
CA GLU A 83 -8.77 0.71 1.85
C GLU A 83 -9.12 1.35 0.51
N ALA A 84 -9.89 2.43 0.50
CA ALA A 84 -10.18 3.18 -0.72
C ALA A 84 -8.91 3.69 -1.40
N VAL A 85 -7.93 4.20 -0.64
CA VAL A 85 -6.63 4.65 -1.18
C VAL A 85 -5.86 3.49 -1.82
N ARG A 86 -5.80 2.32 -1.18
CA ARG A 86 -5.12 1.13 -1.74
C ARG A 86 -5.75 0.70 -3.07
N ILE A 87 -7.08 0.67 -3.14
CA ILE A 87 -7.81 0.37 -4.38
C ILE A 87 -7.47 1.40 -5.47
N LEU A 88 -7.40 2.70 -5.14
CA LEU A 88 -7.02 3.75 -6.08
C LEU A 88 -5.58 3.58 -6.59
N TRP A 89 -4.64 3.13 -5.73
CA TRP A 89 -3.27 2.79 -6.12
C TRP A 89 -3.17 1.57 -7.05
N GLY A 90 -4.26 0.83 -7.21
CA GLY A 90 -4.28 -0.40 -7.99
C GLY A 90 -3.86 -1.63 -7.19
N GLU A 91 -3.69 -1.51 -5.88
CA GLU A 91 -3.53 -2.64 -4.95
C GLU A 91 -4.89 -3.29 -4.67
N ILE A 92 -5.67 -3.54 -5.72
CA ILE A 92 -6.86 -4.37 -5.62
C ILE A 92 -6.35 -5.77 -5.20
N GLU A 93 -7.08 -6.48 -4.34
CA GLU A 93 -6.76 -7.78 -3.67
C GLU A 93 -6.17 -8.91 -4.55
N ASP A 94 -5.96 -8.65 -5.84
CA ASP A 94 -5.19 -9.46 -6.76
C ASP A 94 -3.68 -9.43 -6.48
N ASP A 95 -3.10 -8.47 -5.72
CA ASP A 95 -1.64 -8.50 -5.42
C ASP A 95 -1.25 -9.74 -4.58
N GLU A 96 -2.08 -10.16 -3.61
CA GLU A 96 -1.84 -11.41 -2.87
C GLU A 96 -1.99 -12.67 -3.75
N HIS A 97 -2.78 -12.60 -4.83
CA HIS A 97 -2.98 -13.72 -5.77
C HIS A 97 -1.93 -13.74 -6.89
N GLN A 98 -1.46 -12.56 -7.31
CA GLN A 98 -0.44 -12.38 -8.36
C GLN A 98 0.99 -12.49 -7.79
N HIS A 99 1.18 -12.15 -6.51
CA HIS A 99 2.43 -12.26 -5.77
C HIS A 99 2.21 -13.00 -4.44
N PRO A 100 2.04 -14.34 -4.49
CA PRO A 100 1.84 -15.13 -3.28
C PRO A 100 3.01 -14.92 -2.32
N LEU A 101 2.69 -14.57 -1.09
CA LEU A 101 3.68 -14.43 -0.03
C LEU A 101 4.39 -15.77 0.20
N PRO A 102 5.70 -15.75 0.52
CA PRO A 102 6.41 -16.95 0.90
C PRO A 102 5.75 -17.58 2.14
N PRO A 103 5.72 -18.91 2.23
CA PRO A 103 5.16 -19.59 3.39
C PRO A 103 5.93 -19.21 4.66
N ILE A 104 5.20 -19.11 5.78
CA ILE A 104 5.81 -18.79 7.08
C ILE A 104 6.66 -19.99 7.54
N GLU A 105 7.97 -19.78 7.66
CA GLU A 105 8.90 -20.75 8.24
C GLU A 105 9.13 -20.46 9.73
N PHE A 106 8.87 -21.45 10.57
CA PHE A 106 9.11 -21.32 12.01
C PHE A 106 10.60 -21.40 12.32
N TYR A 107 11.04 -20.57 13.26
CA TYR A 107 12.40 -20.65 13.76
C TYR A 107 12.63 -21.89 14.62
N SER A 108 13.70 -22.63 14.33
CA SER A 108 14.27 -23.59 15.28
C SER A 108 15.69 -23.16 15.69
N GLU A 109 15.94 -23.11 17.00
CA GLU A 109 17.26 -22.76 17.53
C GLU A 109 18.31 -23.78 17.07
N GLY A 110 19.40 -23.30 16.47
CA GLY A 110 20.47 -24.15 15.94
C GLY A 110 20.27 -24.66 14.52
N GLU A 111 19.15 -24.35 13.86
CA GLU A 111 18.87 -24.77 12.47
C GLU A 111 19.89 -24.21 11.47
N MET A 112 20.30 -22.95 11.67
CA MET A 112 21.36 -22.34 10.88
C MET A 112 22.36 -21.61 11.79
N PRO A 113 23.47 -22.26 12.20
CA PRO A 113 24.49 -21.63 13.02
C PRO A 113 25.15 -20.46 12.28
N GLN A 114 25.55 -19.42 13.01
CA GLN A 114 26.16 -18.19 12.45
C GLN A 114 25.28 -17.45 11.43
N SER A 115 23.97 -17.43 11.69
CA SER A 115 23.01 -16.67 10.88
C SER A 115 22.52 -15.42 11.59
N ILE A 116 22.07 -14.46 10.80
CA ILE A 116 21.35 -13.26 11.26
C ILE A 116 19.95 -13.25 10.69
N ARG A 117 19.03 -12.54 11.34
CA ARG A 117 17.68 -12.30 10.81
C ARG A 117 17.51 -10.84 10.46
N VAL A 118 16.98 -10.60 9.27
CA VAL A 118 16.73 -9.26 8.75
C VAL A 118 15.24 -9.15 8.44
N ALA A 119 14.59 -8.17 9.05
CA ALA A 119 13.22 -7.79 8.70
C ALA A 119 13.27 -6.70 7.62
N VAL A 120 12.53 -6.92 6.55
CA VAL A 120 12.45 -6.06 5.36
C VAL A 120 11.03 -5.54 5.24
N ALA A 121 10.88 -4.21 5.22
CA ALA A 121 9.59 -3.57 5.00
C ALA A 121 9.14 -3.75 3.55
N SER A 122 7.93 -4.27 3.36
CA SER A 122 7.37 -4.60 2.05
C SER A 122 5.91 -4.17 1.95
N ASN A 123 5.53 -3.67 0.78
CA ASN A 123 4.15 -3.36 0.43
C ASN A 123 3.64 -4.28 -0.70
N SER A 124 4.52 -4.69 -1.63
CA SER A 124 4.12 -5.50 -2.80
C SER A 124 4.92 -6.80 -2.87
N GLY A 125 4.24 -7.95 -2.76
CA GLY A 125 4.86 -9.28 -2.79
C GLY A 125 6.09 -9.44 -1.88
N GLU A 126 7.24 -9.73 -2.49
CA GLU A 126 8.57 -9.87 -1.85
C GLU A 126 9.50 -8.64 -2.03
N ASN A 127 8.97 -7.52 -2.55
CA ASN A 127 9.78 -6.34 -2.84
C ASN A 127 10.13 -5.55 -1.58
N LEU A 128 11.33 -4.93 -1.56
CA LEU A 128 11.77 -3.99 -0.53
C LEU A 128 11.29 -2.57 -0.88
N ASP A 129 9.97 -2.37 -0.87
CA ASP A 129 9.29 -1.14 -1.26
C ASP A 129 8.46 -0.51 -0.12
N GLY A 130 8.50 -1.11 1.07
CA GLY A 130 7.82 -0.58 2.25
C GLY A 130 8.64 0.48 2.98
N HIS A 131 7.96 1.52 3.48
CA HIS A 131 8.54 2.48 4.42
C HIS A 131 8.54 1.90 5.84
N PHE A 132 9.64 1.99 6.58
CA PHE A 132 9.77 1.39 7.92
C PHE A 132 8.63 1.76 8.89
N GLY A 133 8.19 3.02 8.91
CA GLY A 133 7.13 3.46 9.84
C GLY A 133 5.70 3.08 9.45
N SER A 134 5.46 2.61 8.22
CA SER A 134 4.11 2.56 7.64
C SER A 134 3.93 1.49 6.56
N CYS A 135 4.86 0.55 6.46
CA CYS A 135 4.74 -0.54 5.51
C CYS A 135 3.55 -1.43 5.85
N LEU A 136 3.02 -2.11 4.85
CA LEU A 136 1.93 -3.06 5.03
C LEU A 136 2.40 -4.28 5.83
N ARG A 137 3.64 -4.74 5.60
CA ARG A 137 4.18 -5.94 6.25
C ARG A 137 5.71 -5.92 6.35
N TYR A 138 6.22 -6.84 7.16
CA TYR A 138 7.64 -7.17 7.23
C TYR A 138 7.89 -8.60 6.78
N LEU A 139 8.86 -8.79 5.88
CA LEU A 139 9.37 -10.09 5.48
C LEU A 139 10.64 -10.38 6.27
N VAL A 140 10.69 -11.51 6.96
CA VAL A 140 11.82 -11.88 7.82
C VAL A 140 12.67 -12.92 7.12
N TYR A 141 13.88 -12.51 6.73
CA TYR A 141 14.85 -13.38 6.09
C TYR A 141 15.92 -13.82 7.07
N GLN A 142 16.23 -15.12 7.08
CA GLN A 142 17.33 -15.69 7.84
C GLN A 142 18.53 -15.87 6.89
N LEU A 143 19.58 -15.10 7.13
CA LEU A 143 20.78 -15.06 6.30
C LEU A 143 21.92 -15.81 6.98
N GLY A 144 22.43 -16.84 6.32
CA GLY A 144 23.60 -17.60 6.79
C GLY A 144 24.90 -16.97 6.32
N SER A 145 26.00 -17.30 6.98
CA SER A 145 27.34 -16.97 6.46
C SER A 145 27.65 -17.85 5.25
N ALA A 146 27.27 -17.40 4.05
CA ALA A 146 27.86 -17.90 2.83
C ALA A 146 29.27 -17.32 2.74
N GLU A 147 30.29 -18.13 3.08
CA GLU A 147 31.68 -17.74 2.88
C GLU A 147 31.88 -17.37 1.41
N LYS A 148 31.92 -16.06 1.11
CA LYS A 148 32.39 -15.56 -0.17
C LYS A 148 33.91 -15.71 -0.17
N VAL A 149 34.39 -16.89 -0.54
CA VAL A 149 35.75 -17.04 -1.03
C VAL A 149 35.85 -16.15 -2.27
N PHE A 150 36.46 -14.98 -2.13
CA PHE A 150 36.87 -14.19 -3.28
C PHE A 150 37.98 -14.96 -3.99
N PRO A 151 37.80 -15.43 -5.24
CA PRO A 151 38.90 -15.98 -6.02
C PRO A 151 39.77 -14.80 -6.52
N GLY A 152 40.52 -14.20 -5.60
CA GLY A 152 41.32 -13.00 -5.83
C GLY A 152 42.81 -13.27 -5.74
N GLY A 153 43.35 -13.95 -6.77
CA GLY A 153 44.70 -13.74 -7.30
C GLY A 153 45.91 -13.92 -6.38
N ARG A 154 46.56 -15.09 -6.47
CA ARG A 154 48.02 -15.12 -6.37
C ARG A 154 48.60 -14.32 -7.54
N SER A 155 49.35 -13.27 -7.25
CA SER A 155 50.46 -12.83 -8.08
C SER A 155 51.53 -12.21 -7.19
N GLN A 156 52.65 -12.94 -7.13
CA GLN A 156 54.05 -12.61 -6.80
C GLN A 156 54.35 -11.44 -5.87
#